data_AF-A0A3C2CL94-F1
#
_entry.id   AF-A0A3C2CL94-F1
#
_cell.length_a   1.000
_cell.length_b   1.000
_cell.length_c   1.000
_cell.angle_alpha   90.00
_cell.angle_beta   90.00
_cell.angle_gamma   90.00
#
_symmetry.space_group_name_H-M   'P 1'
#
loop_
_entity.id
_entity.type
_entity.pdbx_description
1 polymer ?
#
loop_
_entity_poly.entity_id
_entity_poly.type
_entity_poly.pdbx_seq_one_letter_code
_entity_poly.pdbx_strand_id
1 'polypeptide(L)' 'MSLEGTQTHENLKAAFAGESQANRRYLYFAKVADVEGYPDIAGNFRDTAEG' A
#
# COMPACT_ATOMS: atom_id res chain seq x y z
N MET A 1 -5.67 -12.54 26.59
CA MET A 1 -6.83 -11.82 26.03
C MET A 1 -6.89 -12.09 24.55
N SER A 2 -8.05 -12.49 24.03
CA SER A 2 -8.27 -12.56 22.57
C SER A 2 -8.66 -11.18 22.05
N LEU A 3 -8.22 -10.83 20.84
CA LEU A 3 -8.63 -9.59 20.17
C LEU A 3 -9.98 -9.74 19.47
N GLU A 4 -10.47 -10.97 19.30
CA GLU A 4 -11.68 -11.26 18.56
C GLU A 4 -12.90 -10.53 19.15
N GLY A 5 -13.71 -9.91 18.28
CA GLY A 5 -14.87 -9.09 18.65
C GLY A 5 -14.56 -7.70 19.22
N THR A 6 -13.29 -7.33 19.40
CA THR A 6 -12.92 -5.99 19.90
C THR A 6 -12.86 -4.95 18.77
N GLN A 7 -13.01 -3.66 19.13
CA GLN A 7 -12.78 -2.54 18.21
C GLN A 7 -11.36 -2.58 17.62
N THR A 8 -10.37 -2.99 18.40
CA THR A 8 -8.98 -3.12 17.94
C THR A 8 -8.87 -4.13 16.80
N HIS A 9 -9.56 -5.26 16.88
CA HIS A 9 -9.54 -6.26 15.80
C HIS A 9 -10.16 -5.73 14.50
N GLU A 10 -11.27 -5.01 14.59
CA GLU A 10 -11.88 -4.38 13.42
C GLU A 10 -11.01 -3.27 12.83
N ASN A 11 -10.36 -2.46 13.69
CA ASN A 11 -9.40 -1.44 13.25
C ASN A 11 -8.19 -2.07 12.53
N LEU A 12 -7.66 -3.19 13.02
CA LEU A 12 -6.55 -3.90 12.38
C LEU A 12 -6.94 -4.46 11.02
N LYS A 13 -8.15 -5.04 10.88
CA LYS A 13 -8.68 -5.48 9.58
C LYS A 13 -8.81 -4.32 8.61
N ALA A 14 -9.37 -3.19 9.06
CA ALA A 14 -9.55 -2.00 8.24
C ALA A 14 -8.20 -1.42 7.78
N ALA A 15 -7.23 -1.33 8.68
CA ALA A 15 -5.87 -0.89 8.38
C ALA A 15 -5.21 -1.81 7.35
N PHE A 16 -5.24 -3.12 7.59
CA PHE A 16 -4.69 -4.12 6.66
C PHE A 16 -5.31 -4.01 5.26
N ALA A 17 -6.63 -3.87 5.18
CA ALA A 17 -7.32 -3.68 3.91
C ALA A 17 -6.93 -2.36 3.22
N GLY A 18 -6.77 -1.28 4.00
CA GLY A 18 -6.33 0.02 3.51
C GLY A 18 -4.91 0.00 2.97
N GLU A 19 -3.97 -0.58 3.71
CA GLU A 19 -2.56 -0.73 3.33
C GLU A 19 -2.41 -1.66 2.12
N SER A 20 -3.15 -2.77 2.08
CA SER A 20 -3.17 -3.68 0.92
C SER A 20 -3.62 -2.97 -0.36
N GLN A 21 -4.61 -2.08 -0.27
CA GLN A 21 -5.04 -1.27 -1.40
C GLN A 21 -4.04 -0.17 -1.75
N ALA A 22 -3.40 0.45 -0.76
CA ALA A 22 -2.38 1.47 -0.97
C ALA A 22 -1.16 0.91 -1.71
N ASN A 23 -0.64 -0.24 -1.27
CA ASN A 23 0.45 -0.97 -1.93
C ASN A 23 0.15 -1.18 -3.43
N ARG A 24 -1.05 -1.71 -3.76
CA ARG A 24 -1.44 -1.91 -5.17
C ARG A 24 -1.50 -0.62 -5.98
N ARG A 25 -1.95 0.49 -5.38
CA ARG A 25 -1.96 1.81 -6.04
C ARG A 25 -0.55 2.32 -6.29
N TYR A 26 0.37 2.17 -5.35
CA TYR A 26 1.76 2.58 -5.53
C TYR A 26 2.43 1.82 -6.67
N LEU A 27 2.25 0.49 -6.75
CA LEU A 27 2.76 -0.30 -7.89
C LEU A 27 2.15 0.15 -9.23
N TYR A 28 0.86 0.48 -9.25
CA TYR A 28 0.23 1.04 -10.45
C TYR A 28 0.84 2.40 -10.83
N PHE A 29 1.04 3.31 -9.88
CA PHE A 29 1.66 4.61 -10.16
C PHE A 29 3.12 4.49 -10.57
N ALA A 30 3.88 3.54 -10.01
CA ALA A 30 5.22 3.23 -10.48
C ALA A 30 5.22 2.85 -11.96
N LYS A 31 4.30 1.97 -12.37
CA LYS A 31 4.15 1.57 -13.78
C LYS A 31 3.78 2.74 -14.69
N VAL A 32 2.89 3.64 -14.23
CA VAL A 32 2.54 4.84 -15.00
C VAL A 32 3.77 5.75 -15.15
N ALA A 33 4.52 5.98 -14.07
CA ALA A 33 5.74 6.79 -14.10
C ALA A 33 6.83 6.19 -15.02
N ASP A 34 6.96 4.87 -15.11
CA ASP A 34 7.86 4.23 -16.09
C ASP A 34 7.45 4.57 -17.53
N VAL A 35 6.15 4.48 -17.84
CA VAL A 35 5.61 4.74 -19.19
C VAL A 35 5.80 6.21 -19.59
N GLU A 36 5.67 7.12 -18.62
CA GLU A 36 5.86 8.56 -18.83
C GLU A 36 7.34 8.99 -18.82
N GLY A 37 8.26 8.08 -18.53
CA GLY A 37 9.71 8.35 -18.57
C GLY A 37 10.27 9.02 -17.30
N TYR A 38 9.66 8.77 -16.14
CA TYR A 38 10.10 9.28 -14.83
C TYR A 38 10.67 8.16 -13.93
N PRO A 39 11.89 7.67 -14.20
CA PRO A 39 12.44 6.49 -13.52
C PRO A 39 12.62 6.68 -12.01
N ASP A 40 13.04 7.86 -11.55
CA ASP A 40 13.22 8.14 -10.11
C ASP A 40 11.87 8.14 -9.36
N ILE A 41 10.83 8.68 -9.99
CA ILE A 41 9.47 8.69 -9.41
C ILE A 41 8.92 7.26 -9.36
N ALA A 42 9.15 6.47 -10.41
CA ALA A 42 8.77 5.06 -10.43
C ALA A 42 9.48 4.27 -9.32
N GLY A 43 10.78 4.52 -9.10
CA GLY A 43 11.55 3.96 -7.99
C GLY A 43 10.91 4.28 -6.63
N ASN A 44 10.66 5.56 -6.36
CA ASN A 44 10.05 5.99 -5.10
C ASN A 44 8.70 5.30 -4.82
N PHE A 45 7.86 5.13 -5.84
CA PHE A 45 6.58 4.42 -5.68
C PHE A 45 6.76 2.92 -5.41
N ARG A 46 7.76 2.26 -6.02
CA ARG A 46 8.07 0.85 -5.72
C ARG A 46 8.58 0.69 -4.30
N ASP A 47 9.53 1.52 -3.88
CA ASP A 47 10.09 1.49 -2.53
C ASP A 47 9.00 1.68 -1.47
N THR A 48 8.09 2.63 -1.72
CA THR A 48 6.93 2.86 -0.83
C THR A 48 5.95 1.67 -0.82
N ALA A 49 5.86 0.90 -1.91
CA ALA A 49 5.05 -0.31 -1.95
C ALA A 49 5.70 -1.46 -1.18
N GLU A 50 7.02 -1.60 -1.26
CA GLU A 50 7.75 -2.70 -0.61
C GLU A 50 7.77 -2.58 0.92
N GLY A 51 7.81 -1.35 1.45
CA GLY A 51 7.71 -1.07 2.89
C GLY A 51 8.99 -1.30 3.66
#